data_AF-A3J0R6-F1
#
_entry.id   AF-A3J0R6-F1
#
_cell.length_a   1.000
_cell.length_b   1.000
_cell.length_c   1.000
_cell.angle_alpha   90.00
_cell.angle_beta   90.00
_cell.angle_gamma   90.00
#
_symmetry.space_group_name_H-M   'P 1'
#
loop_
_entity.id
_entity.type
_entity.pdbx_description
1 polymer ?
#
loop_
_entity_poly.entity_id
_entity_poly.type
_entity_poly.pdbx_seq_one_letter_code
_entity_poly.pdbx_strand_id
1 'polypeptide(L)'
;MNKTISINLGGFFFHIDEDAYQKLSRYFDAVKRSLSPDGRDEIMKDIESRIAELFQERLKNEKQVVGLLEIEEVISIMGQPEDYKIDDDKTSYQSNSTSSTNYYYPSKRLYRDKDNGMIGGVMAGLGHYLGVDALWLRILMVILFFGFGTGLFVYIVLWILVPEAITTTQKLEMKGQPITISNIEKKVKEGFDDITSKFSNIDHEKIANTTKSGATKIGSTIEEVIMTIFKVIAKIIGSFIVFFSAIALIAIVVTSIILMFSSTMPENYILNHINTPIGLETPLWAQGILFLLGFGIPLFFLFILGLKLMVNNLRSIGNYAKYSLLAIWIIAVGIIISLGINEASQLAFEGKSVQKEVIAIAPTDTLKIKFKNNDFYSKNKYRNHDFKITQDEGDNEIIYSNNVSIEIKKTDAAAPYLLIEKLAKGKSTIQAKKRAEKIKYNFKIEGNTLILDNYLLTALENKFRGQEVEIYLYLPKGTVFQTEESYGNYDRSDYDFFDENEFDTKNPVYRVESDKVRCLNCSDEEINDNMSLKINVGDTSASIYYDENGVLVKKVINTEENGVVTTKEEYIIEASKEEKEIYKEIKSKKNK
;
A
#
# COMPACT_ATOMS: atom_id res chain seq x y z
N MET A 1 44.90 -66.09 10.15
CA MET A 1 43.73 -65.35 10.64
C MET A 1 44.24 -64.53 11.80
N ASN A 2 44.35 -63.21 11.62
CA ASN A 2 44.93 -62.32 12.62
C ASN A 2 43.94 -62.15 13.78
N LYS A 3 44.47 -62.08 15.00
CA LYS A 3 43.66 -61.78 16.19
C LYS A 3 43.16 -60.34 16.08
N THR A 4 41.91 -60.12 16.45
CA THR A 4 41.31 -58.77 16.49
C THR A 4 41.12 -58.32 17.94
N ILE A 5 41.47 -57.07 18.23
CA ILE A 5 41.37 -56.40 19.52
C ILE A 5 40.33 -55.28 19.41
N SER A 6 39.42 -55.19 20.38
CA SER A 6 38.44 -54.11 20.46
C SER A 6 38.96 -52.98 21.33
N ILE A 7 38.98 -51.75 20.82
CA ILE A 7 39.43 -50.57 21.57
C ILE A 7 38.42 -49.43 21.51
N ASN A 8 38.49 -48.54 22.50
CA ASN A 8 37.74 -47.29 22.54
C ASN A 8 38.70 -46.13 22.21
N LEU A 9 38.39 -45.36 21.17
CA LEU A 9 39.13 -44.16 20.78
C LEU A 9 38.16 -42.99 20.71
N GLY A 10 38.40 -41.94 21.50
CA GLY A 10 37.57 -40.74 21.48
C GLY A 10 36.08 -40.99 21.79
N GLY A 11 35.74 -42.11 22.45
CA GLY A 11 34.36 -42.52 22.74
C GLY A 11 33.75 -43.49 21.72
N PHE A 12 34.47 -43.87 20.66
CA PHE A 12 34.00 -44.79 19.61
C PHE A 12 34.69 -46.16 19.69
N PHE A 13 33.93 -47.22 19.38
CA PHE A 13 34.42 -48.59 19.43
C PHE A 13 34.92 -49.06 18.05
N PHE A 14 36.16 -49.56 18.00
CA PHE A 14 36.76 -50.11 16.78
C PHE A 14 37.30 -51.52 17.03
N HIS A 15 37.21 -52.38 16.01
CA HIS A 15 37.88 -53.68 15.96
C HIS A 15 39.15 -53.53 15.12
N ILE A 16 40.31 -53.86 15.68
CA ILE A 16 41.63 -53.61 15.08
C ILE A 16 42.43 -54.92 15.06
N ASP A 17 43.15 -55.20 13.98
CA ASP A 17 44.09 -56.34 13.94
C ASP A 17 45.18 -56.20 15.01
N GLU A 18 45.68 -57.31 15.55
CA GLU A 18 46.69 -57.31 16.63
C GLU A 18 47.97 -56.55 16.24
N ASP A 19 48.46 -56.73 15.01
CA ASP A 19 49.64 -56.03 14.50
C ASP A 19 49.38 -54.53 14.30
N ALA A 20 48.16 -54.20 13.87
CA ALA A 20 47.68 -52.84 13.67
C ALA A 20 47.56 -52.12 15.03
N TYR A 21 46.96 -52.77 16.03
CA TYR A 21 46.86 -52.26 17.40
C TYR A 21 48.23 -52.00 18.02
N GLN A 22 49.20 -52.91 17.85
CA GLN A 22 50.55 -52.71 18.35
C GLN A 22 51.21 -51.47 17.72
N LYS A 23 51.00 -51.23 16.41
CA LYS A 23 51.53 -50.05 15.71
C LYS A 23 50.88 -48.76 16.20
N LEU A 24 49.55 -48.75 16.37
CA LEU A 24 48.83 -47.60 16.91
C LEU A 24 49.19 -47.30 18.37
N SER A 25 49.36 -48.34 19.20
CA SER A 25 49.79 -48.18 20.60
C SER A 25 51.19 -47.58 20.67
N ARG A 26 52.14 -48.05 19.84
CA ARG A 26 53.48 -47.45 19.76
C ARG A 26 53.44 -46.00 19.30
N TYR A 27 52.55 -45.68 18.37
CA TYR A 27 52.33 -44.31 17.92
C TYR A 27 51.83 -43.42 19.07
N PHE A 28 50.80 -43.85 19.81
CA PHE A 28 50.31 -43.10 20.98
C PHE A 28 51.37 -42.96 22.08
N ASP A 29 52.13 -44.00 22.36
CA ASP A 29 53.22 -43.94 23.34
C ASP A 29 54.32 -42.96 22.91
N ALA A 30 54.64 -42.92 21.61
CA ALA A 30 55.63 -42.01 21.07
C ALA A 30 55.15 -40.55 21.12
N VAL A 31 53.90 -40.29 20.73
CA VAL A 31 53.26 -38.97 20.84
C VAL A 31 53.18 -38.52 22.30
N LYS A 32 52.77 -39.40 23.21
CA LYS A 32 52.69 -39.09 24.65
C LYS A 32 54.06 -38.73 25.25
N ARG A 33 55.14 -39.29 24.71
CA ARG A 33 56.53 -38.98 25.14
C ARG A 33 57.07 -37.69 24.54
N SER A 34 56.59 -37.27 23.37
CA SER A 34 56.99 -36.00 22.74
C SER A 34 56.28 -34.79 23.35
N LEU A 35 55.12 -34.98 23.96
CA LEU A 35 54.33 -33.90 24.57
C LEU A 35 54.86 -33.46 25.94
N SER A 36 54.83 -32.14 26.18
CA SER A 36 55.10 -31.54 27.50
C SER A 36 54.20 -32.15 28.60
N PRO A 37 54.62 -32.12 29.88
CA PRO A 37 53.82 -32.65 30.98
C PRO A 37 52.48 -31.91 31.17
N ASP A 38 52.47 -30.62 30.87
CA ASP A 38 51.30 -29.75 31.03
C ASP A 38 50.32 -29.92 29.86
N GLY A 39 49.04 -30.21 30.15
CA GLY A 39 48.00 -30.38 29.12
C GLY A 39 48.06 -31.69 28.32
N ARG A 40 49.01 -32.58 28.63
CA ARG A 40 49.23 -33.85 27.91
C ARG A 40 47.98 -34.70 27.73
N ASP A 41 47.19 -34.86 28.79
CA ASP A 41 46.02 -35.74 28.78
C ASP A 41 44.87 -35.15 27.94
N GLU A 42 44.74 -33.82 27.88
CA GLU A 42 43.76 -33.13 27.03
C GLU A 42 44.16 -33.21 25.55
N ILE A 43 45.44 -32.96 25.25
CA ILE A 43 45.99 -33.08 23.90
C ILE A 43 45.84 -34.53 23.40
N MET A 44 46.12 -35.52 24.25
CA MET A 44 45.96 -36.93 23.89
C MET A 44 44.50 -37.25 23.58
N LYS A 45 43.55 -36.75 24.37
CA LYS A 45 42.12 -36.95 24.13
C LYS A 45 41.64 -36.35 22.81
N ASP A 46 42.12 -35.16 22.44
CA ASP A 46 41.80 -34.52 21.16
C ASP A 46 42.40 -35.29 19.97
N ILE A 47 43.63 -35.79 20.11
CA ILE A 47 44.30 -36.64 19.12
C ILE A 47 43.54 -37.96 18.92
N GLU A 48 43.13 -38.62 20.00
CA GLU A 48 42.32 -39.85 19.94
C GLU A 48 40.97 -39.61 19.25
N SER A 49 40.31 -38.50 19.57
CA SER A 49 39.05 -38.10 18.95
C SER A 49 39.19 -37.88 17.45
N ARG A 50 40.27 -37.20 17.01
CA ARG A 50 40.53 -36.96 15.59
C ARG A 50 40.88 -38.25 14.84
N ILE A 51 41.66 -39.14 15.46
CA ILE A 51 41.98 -40.47 14.88
C ILE A 51 40.71 -41.32 14.72
N ALA A 52 39.81 -41.28 15.72
CA ALA A 52 38.53 -41.96 15.64
C ALA A 52 37.66 -41.43 14.47
N GLU A 53 37.64 -40.11 14.27
CA GLU A 53 36.94 -39.49 13.14
C GLU A 53 37.52 -39.93 11.79
N LEU A 54 38.85 -39.96 11.65
CA LEU A 54 39.52 -40.41 10.42
C LEU A 54 39.27 -41.90 10.12
N PHE A 55 39.18 -42.74 11.14
CA PHE A 55 38.78 -44.14 10.95
C PHE A 55 37.34 -44.25 10.47
N GLN A 56 36.40 -43.46 11.02
CA GLN A 56 35.01 -43.48 10.57
C GLN A 56 34.83 -43.03 9.12
N GLU A 57 35.61 -42.04 8.67
CA GLU A 57 35.53 -41.57 7.28
C GLU A 57 36.06 -42.61 6.28
N ARG A 58 37.01 -43.45 6.68
CA ARG A 58 37.69 -44.43 5.81
C ARG A 58 37.07 -45.82 5.84
N LEU A 59 36.46 -46.21 6.95
CA LEU A 59 35.77 -47.49 7.07
C LEU A 59 34.43 -47.40 6.33
N LYS A 60 34.29 -48.17 5.24
CA LYS A 60 33.05 -48.16 4.43
C LYS A 60 31.86 -48.84 5.12
N ASN A 61 32.11 -49.65 6.16
CA ASN A 61 31.13 -50.40 6.93
C ASN A 61 31.56 -50.51 8.40
N GLU A 62 30.61 -50.45 9.34
CA GLU A 62 30.85 -50.59 10.80
C GLU A 62 31.49 -51.94 11.21
N LYS A 63 31.44 -52.95 10.34
CA LYS A 63 32.01 -54.29 10.58
C LYS A 63 33.43 -54.46 10.04
N GLN A 64 33.99 -53.45 9.38
CA GLN A 64 35.33 -53.53 8.81
C GLN A 64 36.37 -53.41 9.94
N VAL A 65 37.30 -54.37 9.99
CA VAL A 65 38.41 -54.37 10.94
C VAL A 65 39.48 -53.41 10.44
N VAL A 66 40.03 -52.57 11.34
CA VAL A 66 41.13 -51.65 11.04
C VAL A 66 42.43 -52.45 10.90
N GLY A 67 43.01 -52.42 9.70
CA GLY A 67 44.26 -53.08 9.39
C GLY A 67 45.46 -52.12 9.45
N LEU A 68 46.63 -52.63 9.05
CA LEU A 68 47.88 -51.87 9.01
C LEU A 68 47.86 -50.71 8.01
N LEU A 69 47.16 -50.86 6.88
CA LEU A 69 47.09 -49.85 5.83
C LEU A 69 46.30 -48.61 6.30
N GLU A 70 45.15 -48.82 6.94
CA GLU A 70 44.34 -47.72 7.47
C GLU A 70 45.09 -46.93 8.55
N ILE A 71 45.89 -47.61 9.37
CA ILE A 71 46.72 -46.95 10.38
C ILE A 71 47.83 -46.12 9.74
N GLU A 72 48.50 -46.63 8.71
CA GLU A 72 49.56 -45.88 8.01
C GLU A 72 49.02 -44.61 7.35
N GLU A 73 47.84 -44.67 6.74
CA GLU A 73 47.19 -43.49 6.16
C GLU A 73 46.82 -42.46 7.23
N VAL A 74 46.26 -42.89 8.35
CA VAL A 74 45.90 -42.00 9.45
C VAL A 74 47.14 -41.37 10.09
N ILE A 75 48.20 -42.15 10.31
CA ILE A 75 49.49 -41.62 10.80
C ILE A 75 50.09 -40.62 9.79
N SER A 76 49.97 -40.88 8.48
CA SER A 76 50.46 -39.94 7.46
C SER A 76 49.73 -38.59 7.49
N ILE A 77 48.47 -38.54 7.93
CA ILE A 77 47.69 -37.29 8.04
C ILE A 77 48.00 -36.57 9.35
N MET A 78 48.16 -37.33 10.43
CA MET A 78 48.44 -36.78 11.75
C MET A 78 49.89 -36.27 11.88
N GLY A 79 50.86 -36.96 11.24
CA GLY A 79 52.30 -36.72 11.22
C GLY A 79 53.09 -37.75 12.04
N GLN A 80 54.43 -37.78 11.91
CA GLN A 80 55.26 -38.77 12.64
C GLN A 80 55.66 -38.28 14.04
N PRO A 81 55.66 -39.14 15.08
CA PRO A 81 55.95 -38.75 16.47
C PRO A 81 57.30 -38.06 16.69
N GLU A 82 58.27 -38.34 15.82
CA GLU A 82 59.64 -37.83 15.88
C GLU A 82 59.75 -36.38 15.39
N ASP A 83 58.79 -35.89 14.60
CA ASP A 83 58.74 -34.53 14.07
C ASP A 83 58.29 -33.49 15.11
N TYR A 84 57.86 -33.92 16.30
CA TYR A 84 57.30 -33.04 17.34
C TYR A 84 58.28 -32.66 18.45
N LYS A 85 59.53 -33.13 18.40
CA LYS A 85 60.59 -32.60 19.28
C LYS A 85 61.01 -31.23 18.78
N ILE A 86 60.29 -30.21 19.20
CA ILE A 86 60.69 -28.81 19.02
C ILE A 86 61.66 -28.51 20.17
N ASP A 87 62.97 -28.51 19.88
CA ASP A 87 63.92 -27.74 20.70
C ASP A 87 63.44 -26.27 20.68
N ASP A 88 63.41 -25.61 21.83
CA ASP A 88 62.88 -24.26 22.07
C ASP A 88 63.55 -23.11 21.26
N ASP A 89 64.33 -23.41 20.22
CA ASP A 89 64.92 -22.42 19.33
C ASP A 89 64.81 -22.83 17.86
N LYS A 90 63.83 -22.20 17.17
CA LYS A 90 63.76 -21.80 15.75
C LYS A 90 62.45 -22.21 15.07
N THR A 91 61.56 -21.23 14.88
CA THR A 91 60.63 -21.22 13.73
C THR A 91 61.09 -20.17 12.72
N SER A 92 62.01 -20.58 11.85
CA SER A 92 62.13 -20.01 10.51
C SER A 92 61.57 -21.03 9.52
N TYR A 93 60.34 -20.83 9.05
CA TYR A 93 59.85 -21.55 7.89
C TYR A 93 60.53 -20.96 6.65
N GLN A 94 61.53 -21.67 6.15
CA GLN A 94 62.10 -21.43 4.84
C GLN A 94 61.25 -22.21 3.83
N SER A 95 60.57 -21.46 2.97
CA SER A 95 59.80 -21.98 1.84
C SER A 95 60.71 -22.76 0.90
N ASN A 96 60.41 -24.04 0.67
CA ASN A 96 60.83 -24.74 -0.54
C ASN A 96 59.62 -25.48 -1.12
N SER A 97 59.21 -25.03 -2.29
CA SER A 97 58.24 -25.68 -3.16
C SER A 97 58.80 -27.02 -3.64
N THR A 98 57.99 -28.08 -3.61
CA THR A 98 57.57 -28.90 -4.78
C THR A 98 57.12 -30.26 -4.27
N SER A 99 55.80 -30.43 -4.11
CA SER A 99 55.03 -31.64 -4.43
C SER A 99 53.57 -31.37 -4.10
N SER A 100 52.73 -31.42 -5.12
CA SER A 100 51.29 -31.23 -5.06
C SER A 100 50.62 -32.37 -4.28
N THR A 101 50.58 -32.27 -2.96
CA THR A 101 49.60 -33.00 -2.15
C THR A 101 48.37 -32.12 -2.01
N ASN A 102 47.22 -32.64 -2.43
CA ASN A 102 45.93 -31.98 -2.23
C ASN A 102 45.72 -31.72 -0.74
N TYR A 103 45.97 -30.50 -0.28
CA TYR A 103 45.56 -30.07 1.05
C TYR A 103 44.03 -30.07 1.07
N TYR A 104 43.46 -31.04 1.77
CA TYR A 104 42.06 -31.05 2.12
C TYR A 104 41.79 -29.84 3.02
N TYR A 105 41.28 -28.75 2.45
CA TYR A 105 40.73 -27.65 3.21
C TYR A 105 39.38 -28.11 3.77
N PRO A 106 39.25 -28.35 5.09
CA PRO A 106 37.96 -28.72 5.65
C PRO A 106 36.95 -27.60 5.36
N SER A 107 35.72 -27.98 4.99
CA SER A 107 34.64 -27.02 4.77
C SER A 107 34.43 -26.18 6.02
N LYS A 108 34.54 -24.85 5.92
CA LYS A 108 34.25 -23.94 7.05
C LYS A 108 32.82 -24.19 7.53
N ARG A 109 32.64 -24.34 8.83
CA ARG A 109 31.33 -24.46 9.48
C ARG A 109 31.04 -23.19 10.27
N LEU A 110 29.79 -22.77 10.26
CA LEU A 110 29.36 -21.58 10.98
C LEU A 110 29.22 -21.93 12.47
N TYR A 111 30.11 -21.35 13.27
CA TYR A 111 30.04 -21.40 14.73
C TYR A 111 30.04 -19.99 15.30
N ARG A 112 29.49 -19.84 16.49
CA ARG A 112 29.51 -18.62 17.29
C ARG A 112 30.84 -18.54 18.05
N ASP A 113 31.62 -17.48 17.82
CA ASP A 113 32.90 -17.23 18.51
C ASP A 113 32.68 -16.37 19.75
N LYS A 114 32.74 -17.00 20.92
CA LYS A 114 32.59 -16.32 22.22
C LYS A 114 33.89 -15.69 22.72
N ASP A 115 35.04 -16.20 22.30
CA ASP A 115 36.36 -15.71 22.73
C ASP A 115 36.61 -14.31 22.13
N ASN A 116 36.23 -14.11 20.86
CA ASN A 116 36.35 -12.83 20.15
C ASN A 116 35.00 -12.07 20.05
N GLY A 117 33.98 -12.55 20.76
CA GLY A 117 32.60 -12.07 20.71
C GLY A 117 32.25 -11.07 21.82
N MET A 118 31.57 -9.97 21.50
CA MET A 118 31.05 -9.03 22.53
C MET A 118 29.76 -9.53 23.18
N ILE A 119 28.70 -9.76 22.40
CA ILE A 119 27.38 -10.18 22.91
C ILE A 119 27.07 -11.55 22.33
N GLY A 120 27.32 -12.63 23.05
CA GLY A 120 27.06 -13.98 22.52
C GLY A 120 28.01 -14.42 21.40
N GLY A 121 28.65 -13.56 20.62
CA GLY A 121 29.68 -13.97 19.64
C GLY A 121 29.19 -14.31 18.22
N VAL A 122 27.93 -14.01 17.92
CA VAL A 122 27.30 -14.33 16.63
C VAL A 122 27.98 -13.59 15.48
N MET A 123 28.27 -12.31 15.66
CA MET A 123 28.91 -11.49 14.61
C MET A 123 30.39 -11.85 14.38
N ALA A 124 31.09 -12.27 15.44
CA ALA A 124 32.47 -12.74 15.32
C ALA A 124 32.53 -14.08 14.56
N GLY A 125 31.61 -15.00 14.89
CA GLY A 125 31.42 -16.25 14.17
C GLY A 125 31.04 -16.07 12.69
N LEU A 126 30.06 -15.20 12.41
CA LEU A 126 29.64 -14.87 11.05
C LEU A 126 30.77 -14.19 10.26
N GLY A 127 31.61 -13.40 10.92
CA GLY A 127 32.80 -12.80 10.32
C GLY A 127 33.83 -13.85 9.89
N HIS A 128 34.11 -14.87 10.72
CA HIS A 128 35.01 -15.97 10.37
C HIS A 128 34.50 -16.83 9.21
N TYR A 129 33.19 -17.07 9.17
CA TYR A 129 32.53 -17.82 8.10
C TYR A 129 32.52 -17.07 6.77
N LEU A 130 32.10 -15.79 6.77
CA LEU A 130 32.01 -14.96 5.57
C LEU A 130 33.34 -14.33 5.13
N GLY A 131 34.37 -14.36 5.98
CA GLY A 131 35.64 -13.69 5.72
C GLY A 131 35.56 -12.16 5.81
N VAL A 132 34.57 -11.62 6.52
CA VAL A 132 34.33 -10.17 6.70
C VAL A 132 34.66 -9.79 8.15
N ASP A 133 35.23 -8.61 8.37
CA ASP A 133 35.48 -8.11 9.71
C ASP A 133 34.16 -7.97 10.50
N ALA A 134 34.14 -8.52 11.72
CA ALA A 134 33.01 -8.47 12.63
C ALA A 134 32.56 -7.02 12.93
N LEU A 135 33.46 -6.03 12.80
CA LEU A 135 33.12 -4.62 12.98
C LEU A 135 32.10 -4.14 11.94
N TRP A 136 32.26 -4.50 10.66
CA TRP A 136 31.32 -4.12 9.60
C TRP A 136 29.95 -4.78 9.78
N LEU A 137 29.93 -6.06 10.18
CA LEU A 137 28.70 -6.78 10.49
C LEU A 137 27.95 -6.15 11.68
N ARG A 138 28.67 -5.63 12.68
CA ARG A 138 28.07 -4.89 13.81
C ARG A 138 27.45 -3.58 13.36
N ILE A 139 28.13 -2.79 12.54
CA ILE A 139 27.60 -1.53 12.02
C ILE A 139 26.32 -1.77 11.20
N LEU A 140 26.34 -2.77 10.32
CA LEU A 140 25.17 -3.18 9.54
C LEU A 140 23.96 -3.51 10.44
N MET A 141 24.20 -4.24 11.53
CA MET A 141 23.15 -4.60 12.49
C MET A 141 22.59 -3.41 13.26
N VAL A 142 23.44 -2.45 13.61
CA VAL A 142 23.01 -1.19 14.23
C VAL A 142 22.14 -0.39 13.26
N ILE A 143 22.51 -0.32 11.98
CA ILE A 143 21.72 0.34 10.94
C ILE A 143 20.36 -0.36 10.75
N LEU A 144 20.33 -1.70 10.71
CA LEU A 144 19.07 -2.46 10.63
C LEU A 144 18.20 -2.27 11.87
N PHE A 145 18.80 -2.11 13.05
CA PHE A 145 18.09 -1.84 14.29
C PHE A 145 17.44 -0.45 14.28
N PHE A 146 18.17 0.60 13.93
CA PHE A 146 17.64 1.97 13.92
C PHE A 146 16.78 2.28 12.68
N GLY A 147 17.03 1.63 11.55
CA GLY A 147 16.28 1.86 10.31
C GLY A 147 14.91 1.17 10.30
N PHE A 148 14.89 -0.15 10.53
CA PHE A 148 13.67 -0.97 10.38
C PHE A 148 13.20 -1.62 11.70
N GLY A 149 13.95 -1.48 12.80
CA GLY A 149 13.62 -2.14 14.08
C GLY A 149 13.85 -3.66 14.09
N THR A 150 14.19 -4.27 12.95
CA THR A 150 14.31 -5.72 12.78
C THR A 150 15.69 -6.26 13.17
N GLY A 151 16.72 -5.41 13.25
CA GLY A 151 18.09 -5.83 13.58
C GLY A 151 18.21 -6.61 14.89
N LEU A 152 17.43 -6.24 15.91
CA LEU A 152 17.42 -6.97 17.20
C LEU A 152 16.80 -8.36 17.07
N PHE A 153 15.70 -8.49 16.32
CA PHE A 153 15.03 -9.77 16.12
C PHE A 153 15.92 -10.73 15.33
N VAL A 154 16.53 -10.26 14.25
CA VAL A 154 17.47 -11.07 13.45
C VAL A 154 18.64 -11.55 14.31
N TYR A 155 19.16 -10.67 15.18
CA TYR A 155 20.23 -11.03 16.10
C TYR A 155 19.84 -12.17 17.05
N ILE A 156 18.68 -12.08 17.68
CA ILE A 156 18.17 -13.08 18.63
C ILE A 156 17.98 -14.43 17.94
N VAL A 157 17.42 -14.42 16.72
CA VAL A 157 17.22 -15.64 15.92
C VAL A 157 18.56 -16.31 15.61
N LEU A 158 19.55 -15.56 15.13
CA LEU A 158 20.89 -16.10 14.86
C LEU A 158 21.59 -16.59 16.14
N TRP A 159 21.35 -15.95 17.28
CA TRP A 159 21.92 -16.37 18.55
C TRP A 159 21.37 -17.71 19.05
N ILE A 160 20.09 -18.01 18.78
CA ILE A 160 19.46 -19.29 19.12
C ILE A 160 19.85 -20.39 18.14
N LEU A 161 19.93 -20.09 16.83
CA LEU A 161 20.17 -21.09 15.79
C LEU A 161 21.64 -21.49 15.64
N VAL A 162 22.58 -20.59 15.89
CA VAL A 162 24.01 -20.84 15.63
C VAL A 162 24.69 -21.43 16.88
N PRO A 163 25.24 -22.67 16.80
CA PRO A 163 25.91 -23.32 17.93
C PRO A 163 27.25 -22.64 18.27
N GLU A 164 27.69 -22.80 19.53
CA GLU A 164 28.97 -22.28 20.05
C GLU A 164 30.14 -23.22 19.71
N ALA A 165 31.32 -22.68 19.38
CA ALA A 165 32.54 -23.47 19.20
C ALA A 165 33.19 -23.78 20.56
N ILE A 166 33.04 -25.02 21.03
CA ILE A 166 33.50 -25.46 22.35
C ILE A 166 34.89 -26.12 22.25
N THR A 167 35.09 -27.02 21.29
CA THR A 167 36.35 -27.78 21.17
C THR A 167 37.41 -27.02 20.38
N THR A 168 38.68 -27.32 20.65
CA THR A 168 39.85 -26.82 19.91
C THR A 168 39.70 -27.08 18.40
N THR A 169 39.24 -28.28 18.04
CA THR A 169 38.89 -28.67 16.67
C THR A 169 37.81 -27.76 16.06
N GLN A 170 36.69 -27.51 16.76
CA GLN A 170 35.63 -26.62 16.27
C GLN A 170 36.10 -25.17 16.08
N LYS A 171 37.00 -24.69 16.95
CA LYS A 171 37.61 -23.35 16.83
C LYS A 171 38.52 -23.26 15.61
N LEU A 172 39.25 -24.33 15.28
CA LEU A 172 40.08 -24.42 14.07
C LEU A 172 39.21 -24.53 12.81
N GLU A 173 38.12 -25.30 12.84
CA GLU A 173 37.15 -25.42 11.75
C GLU A 173 36.47 -24.09 11.41
N MET A 174 36.04 -23.34 12.43
CA MET A 174 35.44 -22.02 12.27
C MET A 174 36.39 -21.04 11.55
N LYS A 175 37.68 -21.12 11.87
CA LYS A 175 38.74 -20.26 11.29
C LYS A 175 39.26 -20.78 9.95
N GLY A 176 38.88 -21.98 9.53
CA GLY A 176 39.34 -22.63 8.30
C GLY A 176 40.82 -23.02 8.32
N GLN A 177 41.38 -23.30 9.51
CA GLN A 177 42.76 -23.76 9.68
C GLN A 177 42.83 -25.30 9.63
N PRO A 178 43.91 -25.91 9.11
CA PRO A 178 44.04 -27.36 9.06
C PRO A 178 44.16 -27.95 10.48
N ILE A 179 43.39 -29.01 10.74
CA ILE A 179 43.33 -29.71 12.04
C ILE A 179 44.51 -30.69 12.13
N THR A 180 45.72 -30.17 12.35
CA THR A 180 46.95 -30.97 12.58
C THR A 180 47.34 -30.96 14.06
N ILE A 181 48.10 -31.97 14.51
CA ILE A 181 48.58 -32.07 15.90
C ILE A 181 49.28 -30.78 16.35
N SER A 182 50.15 -30.21 15.50
CA SER A 182 50.86 -28.97 15.80
C SER A 182 49.93 -27.76 16.01
N ASN A 183 48.84 -27.65 15.24
CA ASN A 183 47.88 -26.56 15.40
C ASN A 183 46.97 -26.75 16.63
N ILE A 184 46.65 -28.00 16.98
CA ILE A 184 45.92 -28.34 18.21
C ILE A 184 46.79 -28.02 19.42
N GLU A 185 48.04 -28.53 19.48
CA GLU A 185 48.99 -28.29 20.56
C GLU A 185 49.23 -26.78 20.76
N LYS A 186 49.45 -26.03 19.68
CA LYS A 186 49.59 -24.57 19.74
C LYS A 186 48.36 -23.89 20.33
N LYS A 187 47.14 -24.27 19.92
CA LYS A 187 45.91 -23.67 20.45
C LYS A 187 45.60 -24.06 21.89
N VAL A 188 45.96 -25.27 22.28
CA VAL A 188 45.84 -25.74 23.65
C VAL A 188 46.82 -24.98 24.55
N LYS A 189 48.10 -24.86 24.15
CA LYS A 189 49.13 -24.11 24.89
C LYS A 189 48.76 -22.62 25.05
N GLU A 190 48.29 -21.97 23.98
CA GLU A 190 47.77 -20.60 24.05
C GLU A 190 46.57 -20.47 25.02
N GLY A 191 45.69 -21.48 25.07
CA GLY A 191 44.57 -21.53 26.02
C GLY A 191 45.03 -21.70 27.47
N PHE A 192 46.00 -22.59 27.72
CA PHE A 192 46.57 -22.80 29.05
C PHE A 192 47.34 -21.57 29.56
N ASP A 193 48.09 -20.88 28.70
CA ASP A 193 48.82 -19.66 29.06
C ASP A 193 47.86 -18.48 29.38
N ASP A 194 46.77 -18.31 28.61
CA ASP A 194 45.73 -17.29 28.87
C ASP A 194 44.94 -17.57 30.17
N ILE A 195 44.69 -18.84 30.47
CA ILE A 195 44.05 -19.25 31.73
C ILE A 195 45.01 -19.05 32.90
N THR A 196 46.27 -19.48 32.80
CA THR A 196 47.26 -19.39 33.88
C THR A 196 47.55 -17.93 34.25
N SER A 197 47.63 -17.05 33.26
CA SER A 197 47.80 -15.60 33.47
C SER A 197 46.56 -14.90 34.06
N LYS A 198 45.36 -15.44 33.87
CA LYS A 198 44.13 -14.97 34.53
C LYS A 198 43.90 -15.55 35.93
N PHE A 199 44.39 -16.76 36.18
CA PHE A 199 44.24 -17.44 37.48
C PHE A 199 45.32 -17.06 38.50
N SER A 200 46.48 -16.53 38.08
CA SER A 200 47.51 -16.05 39.01
C SER A 200 47.11 -14.83 39.85
N ASN A 201 45.92 -14.26 39.64
CA ASN A 201 45.38 -13.10 40.35
C ASN A 201 44.11 -13.39 41.18
N ILE A 202 43.79 -14.66 41.47
CA ILE A 202 42.56 -15.02 42.17
C ILE A 202 42.87 -15.71 43.49
N ASP A 203 42.64 -15.00 44.60
CA ASP A 203 42.71 -15.54 45.97
C ASP A 203 41.83 -16.80 46.10
N HIS A 204 42.48 -17.94 46.31
CA HIS A 204 41.84 -19.26 46.39
C HIS A 204 40.93 -19.48 47.62
N GLU A 205 40.73 -18.47 48.47
CA GLU A 205 39.92 -18.58 49.69
C GLU A 205 38.42 -18.28 49.47
N LYS A 206 38.03 -17.63 48.36
CA LYS A 206 36.62 -17.23 48.11
C LYS A 206 35.78 -18.22 47.29
N ILE A 207 36.39 -19.24 46.69
CA ILE A 207 35.71 -20.12 45.71
C ILE A 207 35.00 -21.32 46.37
N ALA A 208 35.40 -21.75 47.56
CA ALA A 208 34.81 -22.92 48.23
C ALA A 208 33.39 -22.70 48.80
N ASN A 209 32.95 -21.46 49.01
CA ASN A 209 31.65 -21.15 49.65
C ASN A 209 30.51 -20.79 48.69
N THR A 210 30.73 -20.78 47.36
CA THR A 210 29.72 -20.28 46.40
C THR A 210 28.98 -21.39 45.62
N THR A 211 29.32 -22.66 45.86
CA THR A 211 28.83 -23.80 45.06
C THR A 211 27.37 -24.22 45.38
N LYS A 212 26.74 -23.64 46.42
CA LYS A 212 25.33 -23.93 46.79
C LYS A 212 24.28 -22.94 46.24
N SER A 213 24.66 -21.93 45.45
CA SER A 213 23.74 -20.88 44.95
C SER A 213 23.55 -20.80 43.42
N GLY A 214 24.12 -21.74 42.66
CA GLY A 214 24.13 -21.69 41.19
C GLY A 214 22.74 -21.83 40.54
N ALA A 215 21.83 -22.61 41.13
CA ALA A 215 20.51 -22.86 40.54
C ALA A 215 19.53 -21.68 40.72
N THR A 216 19.65 -20.90 41.81
CA THR A 216 18.76 -19.75 42.07
C THR A 216 19.20 -18.47 41.35
N LYS A 217 20.50 -18.35 40.99
CA LYS A 217 21.02 -17.19 40.23
C LYS A 217 20.71 -17.22 38.73
N ILE A 218 20.53 -18.41 38.14
CA ILE A 218 20.20 -18.55 36.72
C ILE A 218 18.72 -18.23 36.48
N GLY A 219 17.83 -18.56 37.42
CA GLY A 219 16.41 -18.21 37.33
C GLY A 219 16.13 -16.71 37.43
N SER A 220 16.76 -16.00 38.38
CA SER A 220 16.54 -14.56 38.57
C SER A 220 17.11 -13.71 37.43
N THR A 221 18.18 -14.14 36.77
CA THR A 221 18.77 -13.42 35.62
C THR A 221 17.93 -13.55 34.35
N ILE A 222 17.29 -14.69 34.11
CA ILE A 222 16.39 -14.87 32.96
C ILE A 222 15.15 -13.98 33.10
N GLU A 223 14.57 -13.91 34.29
CA GLU A 223 13.41 -13.05 34.59
C GLU A 223 13.73 -11.56 34.36
N GLU A 224 14.88 -11.11 34.85
CA GLU A 224 15.33 -9.72 34.69
C GLU A 224 15.58 -9.36 33.21
N VAL A 225 16.18 -10.27 32.43
CA VAL A 225 16.43 -10.06 31.00
C VAL A 225 15.12 -9.99 30.21
N ILE A 226 14.18 -10.89 30.48
CA ILE A 226 12.86 -10.90 29.83
C ILE A 226 12.09 -9.61 30.15
N MET A 227 12.05 -9.20 31.42
CA MET A 227 11.38 -7.96 31.82
C MET A 227 12.03 -6.71 31.22
N THR A 228 13.36 -6.73 31.04
CA THR A 228 14.09 -5.64 30.39
C THR A 228 13.74 -5.54 28.91
N ILE A 229 13.64 -6.67 28.19
CA ILE A 229 13.20 -6.71 26.79
C ILE A 229 11.76 -6.17 26.67
N PHE A 230 10.83 -6.62 27.51
CA PHE A 230 9.45 -6.12 27.51
C PHE A 230 9.37 -4.62 27.81
N LYS A 231 10.18 -4.11 28.74
CA LYS A 231 10.26 -2.66 29.02
C LYS A 231 10.77 -1.89 27.81
N VAL A 232 11.77 -2.41 27.08
CA VAL A 232 12.28 -1.77 25.85
C VAL A 232 11.21 -1.76 24.78
N ILE A 233 10.53 -2.88 24.54
CA ILE A 233 9.42 -2.98 23.59
C ILE A 233 8.27 -2.02 23.95
N ALA A 234 7.87 -1.99 25.22
CA ALA A 234 6.82 -1.10 25.72
C ALA A 234 7.18 0.38 25.51
N LYS A 235 8.45 0.76 25.70
CA LYS A 235 8.94 2.12 25.41
C LYS A 235 8.91 2.46 23.93
N ILE A 236 9.28 1.51 23.05
CA ILE A 236 9.20 1.71 21.59
C ILE A 236 7.75 1.91 21.16
N ILE A 237 6.84 1.05 21.62
CA ILE A 237 5.40 1.16 21.35
C ILE A 237 4.86 2.49 21.91
N GLY A 238 5.23 2.82 23.15
CA GLY A 238 4.88 4.10 23.77
C GLY A 238 5.33 5.31 22.95
N SER A 239 6.56 5.27 22.39
CA SER A 239 7.09 6.31 21.51
C SER A 239 6.25 6.50 20.25
N PHE A 240 5.85 5.42 19.59
CA PHE A 240 4.96 5.50 18.43
C PHE A 240 3.59 6.06 18.80
N ILE A 241 2.99 5.57 19.88
CA ILE A 241 1.70 6.06 20.38
C ILE A 241 1.77 7.56 20.65
N VAL A 242 2.80 8.04 21.35
CA VAL A 242 3.01 9.47 21.65
C VAL A 242 3.15 10.27 20.36
N PHE A 243 3.97 9.82 19.41
CA PHE A 243 4.19 10.52 18.14
C PHE A 243 2.90 10.70 17.35
N PHE A 244 2.17 9.61 17.08
CA PHE A 244 0.94 9.68 16.28
C PHE A 244 -0.18 10.42 17.02
N SER A 245 -0.33 10.20 18.32
CA SER A 245 -1.35 10.90 19.11
C SER A 245 -1.07 12.39 19.25
N ALA A 246 0.19 12.82 19.38
CA ALA A 246 0.53 14.23 19.42
C ALA A 246 0.17 14.94 18.11
N ILE A 247 0.52 14.34 16.96
CA ILE A 247 0.19 14.87 15.64
C ILE A 247 -1.33 14.95 15.46
N ALA A 248 -2.05 13.88 15.80
CA ALA A 248 -3.51 13.85 15.69
C ALA A 248 -4.18 14.89 16.61
N LEU A 249 -3.68 15.06 17.84
CA LEU A 249 -4.22 16.02 18.81
C LEU A 249 -3.99 17.45 18.32
N ILE A 250 -2.80 17.76 17.79
CA ILE A 250 -2.52 19.06 17.16
C ILE A 250 -3.47 19.29 15.98
N ALA A 251 -3.63 18.31 15.08
CA ALA A 251 -4.52 18.44 13.92
C ALA A 251 -5.98 18.69 14.34
N ILE A 252 -6.47 17.99 15.37
CA ILE A 252 -7.82 18.21 15.91
C ILE A 252 -7.95 19.59 16.53
N VAL A 253 -6.99 20.02 17.34
CA VAL A 253 -7.01 21.35 17.97
C VAL A 253 -7.01 22.44 16.90
N VAL A 254 -6.13 22.34 15.89
CA VAL A 254 -6.07 23.31 14.78
C VAL A 254 -7.38 23.33 14.01
N THR A 255 -7.93 22.16 13.65
CA THR A 255 -9.21 22.05 12.93
C THR A 255 -10.36 22.65 13.74
N SER A 256 -10.44 22.33 15.04
CA SER A 256 -11.45 22.87 15.94
C SER A 256 -11.34 24.38 16.09
N ILE A 257 -10.14 24.94 16.20
CA ILE A 257 -9.92 26.39 16.25
C ILE A 257 -10.38 27.04 14.94
N ILE A 258 -10.00 26.48 13.78
CA ILE A 258 -10.44 27.00 12.48
C ILE A 258 -11.98 27.03 12.39
N LEU A 259 -12.65 25.97 12.83
CA LEU A 259 -14.12 25.90 12.87
C LEU A 259 -14.73 26.89 13.88
N MET A 260 -14.10 27.09 15.04
CA MET A 260 -14.55 28.05 16.06
C MET A 260 -14.49 29.50 15.60
N PHE A 261 -13.44 29.86 14.84
CA PHE A 261 -13.24 31.21 14.31
C PHE A 261 -13.75 31.38 12.88
N SER A 262 -14.49 30.42 12.34
CA SER A 262 -14.98 30.47 10.96
C SER A 262 -15.86 31.68 10.69
N SER A 263 -16.61 32.17 11.70
CA SER A 263 -17.47 33.37 11.57
C SER A 263 -16.69 34.68 11.50
N THR A 264 -15.41 34.67 11.84
CA THR A 264 -14.52 35.85 11.77
C THR A 264 -13.62 35.84 10.53
N MET A 265 -13.67 34.76 9.75
CA MET A 265 -12.94 34.70 8.47
C MET A 265 -13.71 35.48 7.40
N PRO A 266 -13.00 36.07 6.41
CA PRO A 266 -13.65 36.74 5.29
C PRO A 266 -14.74 35.85 4.68
N GLU A 267 -15.93 36.43 4.51
CA GLU A 267 -17.10 35.74 3.97
C GLU A 267 -16.68 35.00 2.69
N ASN A 268 -16.97 33.71 2.62
CA ASN A 268 -16.91 32.85 1.43
C ASN A 268 -15.66 31.99 1.16
N TYR A 269 -14.59 32.02 1.96
CA TYR A 269 -13.45 31.11 1.68
C TYR A 269 -13.75 29.64 2.05
N ILE A 270 -14.27 29.39 3.25
CA ILE A 270 -14.51 28.03 3.76
C ILE A 270 -15.76 27.41 3.13
N LEU A 271 -16.85 28.17 3.01
CA LEU A 271 -18.15 27.67 2.53
C LEU A 271 -18.17 27.34 1.02
N ASN A 272 -17.39 28.03 0.18
CA ASN A 272 -17.37 27.77 -1.26
C ASN A 272 -16.35 26.70 -1.69
N HIS A 273 -15.39 26.33 -0.84
CA HIS A 273 -14.38 25.30 -1.14
C HIS A 273 -14.57 24.02 -0.34
N ILE A 274 -15.27 24.08 0.80
CA ILE A 274 -15.60 22.90 1.61
C ILE A 274 -17.09 22.65 1.49
N ASN A 275 -17.45 21.86 0.47
CA ASN A 275 -18.75 21.19 0.42
C ASN A 275 -18.78 20.19 1.58
N THR A 276 -19.10 20.65 2.80
CA THR A 276 -19.42 19.69 3.85
C THR A 276 -20.69 18.95 3.39
N PRO A 277 -20.67 17.61 3.29
CA PRO A 277 -21.89 16.83 2.99
C PRO A 277 -23.02 17.08 3.99
N ILE A 278 -22.65 17.72 5.09
CA ILE A 278 -23.42 17.94 6.28
C ILE A 278 -23.74 19.43 6.31
N GLY A 279 -24.89 19.81 5.76
CA GLY A 279 -25.37 21.18 5.80
C GLY A 279 -25.91 21.56 7.18
N LEU A 280 -25.25 21.19 8.29
CA LEU A 280 -25.88 21.14 9.61
C LEU A 280 -26.62 22.44 9.96
N GLU A 281 -27.77 22.29 10.61
CA GLU A 281 -28.41 23.41 11.31
C GLU A 281 -27.54 24.01 12.42
N THR A 282 -26.47 23.32 12.80
CA THR A 282 -25.57 23.74 13.86
C THR A 282 -24.49 24.70 13.33
N PRO A 283 -24.27 25.83 14.02
CA PRO A 283 -23.18 26.73 13.69
C PRO A 283 -21.81 26.01 13.69
N LEU A 284 -20.94 26.36 12.76
CA LEU A 284 -19.60 25.75 12.61
C LEU A 284 -18.77 25.83 13.91
N TRP A 285 -18.91 26.90 14.69
CA TRP A 285 -18.21 27.03 15.96
C TRP A 285 -18.61 25.96 16.98
N ALA A 286 -19.90 25.59 17.02
CA ALA A 286 -20.39 24.56 17.90
C ALA A 286 -19.88 23.19 17.46
N GLN A 287 -19.78 22.96 16.15
CA GLN A 287 -19.17 21.76 15.59
C GLN A 287 -17.68 21.65 15.96
N GLY A 288 -16.93 22.76 15.90
CA GLY A 288 -15.53 22.80 16.32
C GLY A 288 -15.32 22.40 17.78
N ILE A 289 -16.17 22.88 18.68
CA ILE A 289 -16.16 22.51 20.11
C ILE A 289 -16.49 21.02 20.28
N LEU A 290 -17.55 20.54 19.63
CA LEU A 290 -17.95 19.13 19.72
C LEU A 290 -16.89 18.19 19.15
N PHE A 291 -16.24 18.58 18.05
CA PHE A 291 -15.14 17.82 17.46
C PHE A 291 -13.95 17.71 18.42
N LEU A 292 -13.58 18.82 19.08
CA LEU A 292 -12.52 18.85 20.08
C LEU A 292 -12.85 17.96 21.28
N LEU A 293 -14.07 18.07 21.82
CA LEU A 293 -14.47 17.29 22.99
C LEU A 293 -14.64 15.81 22.65
N GLY A 294 -15.29 15.49 21.52
CA GLY A 294 -15.62 14.12 21.11
C GLY A 294 -14.40 13.30 20.69
N PHE A 295 -13.45 13.90 19.96
CA PHE A 295 -12.27 13.18 19.45
C PHE A 295 -10.98 13.56 20.17
N GLY A 296 -10.85 14.80 20.64
CA GLY A 296 -9.66 15.27 21.35
C GLY A 296 -9.47 14.63 22.73
N ILE A 297 -10.56 14.42 23.51
CA ILE A 297 -10.45 13.81 24.85
C ILE A 297 -9.93 12.35 24.77
N PRO A 298 -10.49 11.44 23.95
CA PRO A 298 -9.94 10.10 23.80
C PRO A 298 -8.48 10.08 23.35
N LEU A 299 -8.11 10.94 22.39
CA LEU A 299 -6.73 11.04 21.90
C LEU A 299 -5.78 11.59 22.96
N PHE A 300 -6.24 12.50 23.82
CA PHE A 300 -5.48 12.98 24.96
C PHE A 300 -5.19 11.86 25.98
N PHE A 301 -6.17 11.00 26.27
CA PHE A 301 -5.94 9.82 27.10
C PHE A 301 -4.96 8.82 26.46
N LEU A 302 -5.05 8.63 25.14
CA LEU A 302 -4.13 7.79 24.37
C LEU A 302 -2.70 8.36 24.38
N PHE A 303 -2.55 9.68 24.30
CA PHE A 303 -1.27 10.38 24.45
C PHE A 303 -0.66 10.17 25.85
N ILE A 304 -1.46 10.34 26.91
CA ILE A 304 -1.01 10.09 28.29
C ILE A 304 -0.64 8.62 28.49
N LEU A 305 -1.39 7.69 27.91
CA LEU A 305 -1.08 6.27 27.95
C LEU A 305 0.29 6.00 27.32
N GLY A 306 0.55 6.55 26.12
CA GLY A 306 1.86 6.45 25.46
C GLY A 306 2.99 7.03 26.32
N LEU A 307 2.76 8.20 26.93
CA LEU A 307 3.76 8.84 27.78
C LEU A 307 4.04 8.04 29.06
N LYS A 308 3.01 7.39 29.62
CA LYS A 308 3.13 6.50 30.78
C LYS A 308 3.89 5.20 30.46
N LEU A 309 3.82 4.71 29.23
CA LEU A 309 4.63 3.57 28.76
C LEU A 309 6.11 3.94 28.63
N MET A 310 6.41 5.19 28.30
CA MET A 310 7.79 5.69 28.18
C MET A 310 8.40 6.07 29.54
N VAL A 311 7.61 6.69 30.41
CA VAL A 311 8.05 7.28 31.67
C VAL A 311 7.45 6.53 32.86
N ASN A 312 8.30 5.76 33.56
CA ASN A 312 7.91 4.90 34.67
C ASN A 312 7.30 5.67 35.86
N ASN A 313 7.61 6.95 36.04
CA ASN A 313 7.13 7.77 37.15
C ASN A 313 6.34 9.00 36.67
N LEU A 314 5.50 8.82 35.65
CA LEU A 314 4.63 9.90 35.19
C LEU A 314 3.56 10.21 36.24
N ARG A 315 3.48 11.47 36.68
CA ARG A 315 2.41 11.90 37.59
C ARG A 315 1.06 11.67 36.91
N SER A 316 0.27 10.76 37.45
CA SER A 316 -1.09 10.53 36.95
C SER A 316 -1.93 11.79 37.14
N ILE A 317 -2.78 12.08 36.17
CA ILE A 317 -3.90 13.01 36.36
C ILE A 317 -4.73 12.55 37.57
N GLY A 318 -5.17 13.52 38.38
CA GLY A 318 -6.00 13.27 39.55
C GLY A 318 -7.33 12.61 39.16
N ASN A 319 -7.87 11.75 40.03
CA ASN A 319 -9.09 10.99 39.71
C ASN A 319 -10.26 11.90 39.35
N TYR A 320 -10.43 13.03 40.03
CA TYR A 320 -11.45 14.03 39.71
C TYR A 320 -11.36 14.50 38.25
N ALA A 321 -10.17 14.91 37.80
CA ALA A 321 -9.99 15.38 36.43
C ALA A 321 -10.25 14.28 35.37
N LYS A 322 -9.90 13.01 35.66
CA LYS A 322 -10.21 11.89 34.76
C LYS A 322 -11.72 11.69 34.61
N TYR A 323 -12.44 11.64 35.73
CA TYR A 323 -13.89 11.43 35.71
C TYR A 323 -14.65 12.63 35.14
N SER A 324 -14.18 13.86 35.42
CA SER A 324 -14.74 15.06 34.79
C SER A 324 -14.57 15.06 33.27
N LEU A 325 -13.37 14.73 32.75
CA LEU A 325 -13.15 14.62 31.30
C LEU A 325 -13.99 13.51 30.67
N LEU A 326 -14.12 12.36 31.33
CA LEU A 326 -14.98 11.27 30.87
C LEU A 326 -16.46 11.70 30.80
N ALA A 327 -16.96 12.39 31.82
CA ALA A 327 -18.33 12.90 31.84
C ALA A 327 -18.57 13.91 30.71
N ILE A 328 -17.65 14.85 30.51
CA ILE A 328 -17.72 15.83 29.42
C ILE A 328 -17.72 15.13 28.05
N TRP A 329 -16.88 14.11 27.88
CA TRP A 329 -16.82 13.33 26.65
C TRP A 329 -18.14 12.60 26.36
N ILE A 330 -18.73 11.94 27.36
CA ILE A 330 -20.03 11.24 27.19
C ILE A 330 -21.13 12.23 26.78
N ILE A 331 -21.18 13.41 27.40
CA ILE A 331 -22.14 14.47 27.04
C ILE A 331 -21.91 14.93 25.60
N ALA A 332 -20.66 15.20 25.22
CA ALA A 332 -20.31 15.61 23.86
C ALA A 332 -20.72 14.57 22.81
N VAL A 333 -20.45 13.28 23.07
CA VAL A 333 -20.85 12.17 22.20
C VAL A 333 -22.37 12.08 22.08
N GLY A 334 -23.11 12.22 23.19
CA GLY A 334 -24.57 12.26 23.16
C GLY A 334 -25.14 13.39 22.30
N ILE A 335 -24.53 14.58 22.37
CA ILE A 335 -24.88 15.72 21.52
C ILE A 335 -24.56 15.42 20.05
N ILE A 336 -23.36 14.90 19.74
CA ILE A 336 -22.96 14.53 18.37
C ILE A 336 -23.94 13.52 17.77
N ILE A 337 -24.32 12.48 18.51
CA ILE A 337 -25.29 11.47 18.06
C ILE A 337 -26.66 12.11 17.79
N SER A 338 -27.17 12.93 18.72
CA SER A 338 -28.45 13.62 18.56
C SER A 338 -28.45 14.54 17.33
N LEU A 339 -27.38 15.30 17.13
CA LEU A 339 -27.21 16.14 15.94
C LEU A 339 -27.12 15.32 14.65
N GLY A 340 -26.41 14.19 14.68
CA GLY A 340 -26.33 13.26 13.56
C GLY A 340 -27.71 12.72 13.15
N ILE A 341 -28.54 12.31 14.12
CA ILE A 341 -29.92 11.86 13.88
C ILE A 341 -30.76 13.02 13.33
N ASN A 342 -30.68 14.20 13.96
CA ASN A 342 -31.43 15.37 13.52
C ASN A 342 -31.08 15.76 12.08
N GLU A 343 -29.81 15.69 11.71
CA GLU A 343 -29.37 16.03 10.36
C GLU A 343 -29.73 14.95 9.34
N ALA A 344 -29.56 13.67 9.68
CA ALA A 344 -30.03 12.58 8.84
C ALA A 344 -31.55 12.69 8.57
N SER A 345 -32.32 13.07 9.59
CA SER A 345 -33.76 13.28 9.44
C SER A 345 -34.13 14.41 8.48
N GLN A 346 -33.27 15.42 8.29
CA GLN A 346 -33.52 16.54 7.35
C GLN A 346 -33.55 16.12 5.87
N LEU A 347 -33.05 14.92 5.56
CA LEU A 347 -33.03 14.37 4.20
C LEU A 347 -34.00 13.18 4.05
N ALA A 348 -34.79 12.86 5.08
CA ALA A 348 -35.58 11.64 5.14
C ALA A 348 -36.84 11.67 4.29
N PHE A 349 -37.48 12.83 4.13
CA PHE A 349 -38.73 12.96 3.38
C PHE A 349 -38.58 13.94 2.23
N GLU A 350 -39.24 13.62 1.11
CA GLU A 350 -39.39 14.51 -0.03
C GLU A 350 -40.74 15.23 0.03
N GLY A 351 -40.77 16.45 -0.48
CA GLY A 351 -41.98 17.24 -0.63
C GLY A 351 -41.94 18.01 -1.93
N LYS A 352 -43.12 18.21 -2.51
CA LYS A 352 -43.26 18.83 -3.83
C LYS A 352 -44.28 19.95 -3.87
N SER A 353 -43.98 20.96 -4.67
CA SER A 353 -44.88 22.05 -5.05
C SER A 353 -45.07 22.02 -6.56
N VAL A 354 -46.32 22.11 -7.01
CA VAL A 354 -46.66 21.89 -8.42
C VAL A 354 -47.33 23.14 -8.97
N GLN A 355 -46.81 23.64 -10.09
CA GLN A 355 -47.38 24.76 -10.85
C GLN A 355 -47.77 24.25 -12.24
N LYS A 356 -49.02 24.50 -12.66
CA LYS A 356 -49.52 24.13 -13.98
C LYS A 356 -49.83 25.38 -14.80
N GLU A 357 -49.28 25.47 -16.00
CA GLU A 357 -49.51 26.58 -16.94
C GLU A 357 -49.97 26.02 -18.28
N VAL A 358 -51.05 26.56 -18.86
CA VAL A 358 -51.53 26.14 -20.19
C VAL A 358 -50.86 26.98 -21.26
N ILE A 359 -50.38 26.35 -22.32
CA ILE A 359 -49.68 27.00 -23.43
C ILE A 359 -50.69 27.21 -24.57
N ALA A 360 -51.00 28.48 -24.86
CA ALA A 360 -51.93 28.85 -25.93
C ALA A 360 -51.20 28.90 -27.29
N ILE A 361 -51.06 27.76 -27.96
CA ILE A 361 -50.47 27.64 -29.30
C ILE A 361 -51.49 27.04 -30.27
N ALA A 362 -51.51 27.54 -31.51
CA ALA A 362 -52.35 26.98 -32.57
C ALA A 362 -51.82 25.58 -32.98
N PRO A 363 -52.69 24.59 -33.25
CA PRO A 363 -52.26 23.20 -33.54
C PRO A 363 -51.29 23.03 -34.72
N THR A 364 -51.22 24.02 -35.62
CA THR A 364 -50.37 24.00 -36.82
C THR A 364 -48.99 24.62 -36.59
N ASP A 365 -48.79 25.29 -35.46
CA ASP A 365 -47.58 26.05 -35.20
C ASP A 365 -46.51 25.18 -34.54
N THR A 366 -45.24 25.45 -34.89
CA THR A 366 -44.09 24.77 -34.29
C THR A 366 -43.73 25.42 -32.95
N LEU A 367 -43.82 24.65 -31.86
CA LEU A 367 -43.37 25.07 -30.54
C LEU A 367 -41.84 24.97 -30.45
N LYS A 368 -41.14 26.08 -30.25
CA LYS A 368 -39.68 26.09 -30.03
C LYS A 368 -39.37 26.03 -28.55
N ILE A 369 -38.46 25.16 -28.15
CA ILE A 369 -38.06 24.97 -26.75
C ILE A 369 -36.58 25.31 -26.61
N LYS A 370 -36.27 26.27 -25.72
CA LYS A 370 -34.89 26.65 -25.43
C LYS A 370 -34.66 26.89 -23.95
N PHE A 371 -33.47 26.57 -23.50
CA PHE A 371 -32.99 26.95 -22.18
C PHE A 371 -32.19 28.26 -22.24
N LYS A 372 -32.50 29.18 -21.35
CA LYS A 372 -31.77 30.42 -21.14
C LYS A 372 -30.82 30.25 -19.97
N ASN A 373 -29.54 30.49 -20.22
CA ASN A 373 -28.54 30.63 -19.17
C ASN A 373 -28.58 32.04 -18.57
N ASN A 374 -28.10 32.16 -17.34
CA ASN A 374 -27.94 33.45 -16.69
C ASN A 374 -26.47 33.89 -16.74
N ASP A 375 -26.23 35.06 -17.33
CA ASP A 375 -24.89 35.63 -17.48
C ASP A 375 -24.20 35.95 -16.14
N PHE A 376 -24.99 36.15 -15.07
CA PHE A 376 -24.54 36.49 -13.72
C PHE A 376 -24.13 35.26 -12.90
N TYR A 377 -24.91 34.18 -12.95
CA TYR A 377 -24.73 33.05 -12.02
C TYR A 377 -23.86 31.90 -12.56
N SER A 378 -23.97 31.55 -13.85
CA SER A 378 -23.11 30.55 -14.46
C SER A 378 -23.19 30.52 -15.98
N LYS A 379 -22.03 30.37 -16.62
CA LYS A 379 -21.92 29.97 -18.03
C LYS A 379 -22.03 28.46 -18.24
N ASN A 380 -22.23 27.68 -17.18
CA ASN A 380 -22.33 26.22 -17.30
C ASN A 380 -23.60 25.86 -18.06
N LYS A 381 -23.43 25.12 -19.16
CA LYS A 381 -24.51 24.69 -20.05
C LYS A 381 -25.04 23.29 -19.68
N TYR A 382 -24.31 22.58 -18.82
CA TYR A 382 -24.66 21.24 -18.39
C TYR A 382 -25.46 21.27 -17.09
N ARG A 383 -26.36 20.31 -16.94
CA ARG A 383 -26.99 20.01 -15.67
C ARG A 383 -25.93 19.62 -14.64
N ASN A 384 -26.02 20.21 -13.45
CA ASN A 384 -25.24 19.80 -12.30
C ASN A 384 -26.15 19.69 -11.07
N HIS A 385 -25.98 18.62 -10.30
CA HIS A 385 -26.69 18.40 -9.03
C HIS A 385 -26.12 19.25 -7.89
N ASP A 386 -24.93 19.84 -8.07
CA ASP A 386 -24.33 20.74 -7.10
C ASP A 386 -25.09 22.08 -7.02
N PHE A 387 -24.83 22.79 -5.93
CA PHE A 387 -25.27 24.16 -5.72
C PHE A 387 -24.07 25.09 -5.53
N LYS A 388 -24.28 26.38 -5.77
CA LYS A 388 -23.33 27.44 -5.48
C LYS A 388 -24.02 28.55 -4.70
N ILE A 389 -23.30 29.17 -3.78
CA ILE A 389 -23.75 30.39 -3.13
C ILE A 389 -23.21 31.56 -3.95
N THR A 390 -24.09 32.47 -4.35
CA THR A 390 -23.80 33.64 -5.18
C THR A 390 -24.71 34.80 -4.76
N GLN A 391 -24.51 35.99 -5.32
CA GLN A 391 -25.36 37.15 -5.04
C GLN A 391 -26.36 37.34 -6.18
N ASP A 392 -27.55 37.87 -5.89
CA ASP A 392 -28.51 38.30 -6.92
C ASP A 392 -28.23 39.71 -7.44
N GLU A 393 -29.00 40.19 -8.42
CA GLU A 393 -28.89 41.55 -8.96
C GLU A 393 -29.12 42.65 -7.90
N GLY A 394 -29.65 42.31 -6.72
CA GLY A 394 -29.86 43.20 -5.59
C GLY A 394 -28.86 43.00 -4.45
N ASP A 395 -27.69 42.40 -4.72
CA ASP A 395 -26.63 42.08 -3.77
C ASP A 395 -27.03 41.13 -2.61
N ASN A 396 -28.13 40.39 -2.73
CA ASN A 396 -28.55 39.42 -1.71
C ASN A 396 -27.89 38.06 -1.95
N GLU A 397 -27.40 37.42 -0.89
CA GLU A 397 -26.88 36.05 -0.98
C GLU A 397 -27.98 35.03 -1.25
N ILE A 398 -27.82 34.29 -2.33
CA ILE A 398 -28.74 33.26 -2.80
C ILE A 398 -28.00 31.95 -3.12
N ILE A 399 -28.75 30.86 -3.10
CA ILE A 399 -28.30 29.57 -3.57
C ILE A 399 -28.79 29.40 -5.01
N TYR A 400 -27.84 29.10 -5.89
CA TYR A 400 -28.01 28.79 -7.30
C TYR A 400 -27.74 27.31 -7.55
N SER A 401 -28.55 26.65 -8.39
CA SER A 401 -28.26 25.29 -8.87
C SER A 401 -28.75 25.09 -10.30
N ASN A 402 -28.03 24.27 -11.08
CA ASN A 402 -28.43 23.81 -12.41
C ASN A 402 -29.22 22.50 -12.37
N ASN A 403 -29.74 22.11 -11.20
CA ASN A 403 -30.52 20.89 -11.04
C ASN A 403 -31.96 21.08 -11.54
N VAL A 404 -32.08 21.27 -12.86
CA VAL A 404 -33.32 21.42 -13.61
C VAL A 404 -33.38 20.27 -14.62
N SER A 405 -34.56 19.72 -14.87
CA SER A 405 -34.79 18.84 -16.02
C SER A 405 -36.11 19.10 -16.70
N ILE A 406 -36.18 18.69 -17.95
CA ILE A 406 -37.41 18.62 -18.73
C ILE A 406 -37.69 17.19 -19.18
N GLU A 407 -38.96 16.82 -19.21
CA GLU A 407 -39.48 15.60 -19.79
C GLU A 407 -40.68 15.95 -20.69
N ILE A 408 -40.66 15.45 -21.93
CA ILE A 408 -41.76 15.58 -22.87
C ILE A 408 -42.73 14.41 -22.68
N LYS A 409 -44.02 14.73 -22.53
CA LYS A 409 -45.09 13.74 -22.37
C LYS A 409 -46.21 13.98 -23.37
N LYS A 410 -46.88 12.91 -23.77
CA LYS A 410 -48.14 13.02 -24.52
C LYS A 410 -49.32 13.34 -23.60
N THR A 411 -50.34 14.02 -24.14
CA THR A 411 -51.60 14.26 -23.44
C THR A 411 -52.80 14.19 -24.38
N ASP A 412 -53.95 13.83 -23.83
CA ASP A 412 -55.24 13.85 -24.54
C ASP A 412 -55.93 15.23 -24.44
N ALA A 413 -55.36 16.17 -23.68
CA ALA A 413 -55.88 17.52 -23.58
C ALA A 413 -55.76 18.27 -24.92
N ALA A 414 -56.73 19.13 -25.23
CA ALA A 414 -56.75 19.85 -26.51
C ALA A 414 -55.61 20.87 -26.69
N ALA A 415 -55.04 21.36 -25.59
CA ALA A 415 -53.97 22.36 -25.60
C ALA A 415 -52.74 21.83 -24.84
N PRO A 416 -51.51 22.12 -25.33
CA PRO A 416 -50.29 21.79 -24.61
C PRO A 416 -50.23 22.53 -23.27
N TYR A 417 -49.61 21.92 -22.27
CA TYR A 417 -49.44 22.54 -20.96
C TYR A 417 -48.11 22.15 -20.31
N LEU A 418 -47.61 23.06 -19.49
CA LEU A 418 -46.40 22.90 -18.70
C LEU A 418 -46.78 22.54 -17.26
N LEU A 419 -46.13 21.53 -16.69
CA LEU A 419 -46.22 21.19 -15.28
C LEU A 419 -44.84 21.31 -14.66
N ILE A 420 -44.66 22.28 -13.77
CA ILE A 420 -43.40 22.54 -13.08
C ILE A 420 -43.52 21.97 -11.67
N GLU A 421 -42.80 20.88 -11.41
CA GLU A 421 -42.67 20.30 -10.09
C GLU A 421 -41.37 20.80 -9.43
N LYS A 422 -41.52 21.52 -8.33
CA LYS A 422 -40.42 21.96 -7.47
C LYS A 422 -40.30 20.94 -6.34
N LEU A 423 -39.13 20.33 -6.19
CA LEU A 423 -38.85 19.28 -5.22
C LEU A 423 -37.86 19.78 -4.17
N ALA A 424 -38.05 19.36 -2.93
CA ALA A 424 -37.08 19.56 -1.86
C ALA A 424 -37.21 18.46 -0.81
N LYS A 425 -36.14 18.22 -0.03
CA LYS A 425 -36.17 17.29 1.11
C LYS A 425 -36.41 18.01 2.42
N GLY A 426 -36.79 17.29 3.48
CA GLY A 426 -36.99 17.84 4.82
C GLY A 426 -37.25 16.78 5.89
N LYS A 427 -37.37 17.23 7.15
CA LYS A 427 -37.73 16.40 8.32
C LYS A 427 -39.11 15.77 8.25
N SER A 428 -40.00 16.35 7.46
CA SER A 428 -41.34 15.83 7.19
C SER A 428 -41.79 16.29 5.81
N THR A 429 -42.78 15.60 5.25
CA THR A 429 -43.39 15.96 3.96
C THR A 429 -43.90 17.40 3.94
N ILE A 430 -44.45 17.90 5.06
CA ILE A 430 -44.95 19.27 5.20
C ILE A 430 -43.80 20.29 5.15
N GLN A 431 -42.70 20.05 5.88
CA GLN A 431 -41.54 20.95 5.86
C GLN A 431 -40.84 20.94 4.51
N ALA A 432 -40.70 19.75 3.92
CA ALA A 432 -40.14 19.57 2.59
C ALA A 432 -40.96 20.33 1.54
N LYS A 433 -42.30 20.23 1.59
CA LYS A 433 -43.20 21.02 0.73
C LYS A 433 -43.04 22.52 0.92
N LYS A 434 -43.02 23.03 2.15
CA LYS A 434 -42.79 24.46 2.43
C LYS A 434 -41.45 24.95 1.88
N ARG A 435 -40.41 24.11 1.91
CA ARG A 435 -39.10 24.42 1.30
C ARG A 435 -39.20 24.43 -0.23
N ALA A 436 -39.89 23.46 -0.83
CA ALA A 436 -40.13 23.41 -2.27
C ALA A 436 -40.91 24.63 -2.80
N GLU A 437 -41.89 25.13 -2.04
CA GLU A 437 -42.65 26.34 -2.37
C GLU A 437 -41.78 27.60 -2.48
N LYS A 438 -40.66 27.63 -1.75
CA LYS A 438 -39.71 28.75 -1.77
C LYS A 438 -38.71 28.71 -2.93
N ILE A 439 -38.73 27.66 -3.76
CA ILE A 439 -37.90 27.58 -4.96
C ILE A 439 -38.43 28.58 -6.00
N LYS A 440 -37.57 29.51 -6.40
CA LYS A 440 -37.83 30.46 -7.48
C LYS A 440 -37.34 29.85 -8.78
N TYR A 441 -38.27 29.67 -9.71
CA TYR A 441 -38.02 29.17 -11.06
C TYR A 441 -38.87 29.99 -12.02
N ASN A 442 -38.26 30.52 -13.08
CA ASN A 442 -38.96 31.35 -14.06
C ASN A 442 -38.96 30.70 -15.43
N PHE A 443 -39.98 31.02 -16.21
CA PHE A 443 -40.10 30.69 -17.62
C PHE A 443 -40.81 31.84 -18.34
N LYS A 444 -40.62 31.93 -19.65
CA LYS A 444 -41.28 32.94 -20.49
C LYS A 444 -41.78 32.29 -21.78
N ILE A 445 -42.98 32.69 -22.20
CA ILE A 445 -43.57 32.28 -23.47
C ILE A 445 -43.63 33.51 -24.36
N GLU A 446 -42.87 33.51 -25.45
CA GLU A 446 -42.84 34.60 -26.45
C GLU A 446 -43.29 34.04 -27.81
N GLY A 447 -44.55 34.30 -28.18
CA GLY A 447 -45.17 33.67 -29.35
C GLY A 447 -45.19 32.15 -29.19
N ASN A 448 -44.54 31.44 -30.13
CA ASN A 448 -44.42 29.98 -30.10
C ASN A 448 -43.08 29.50 -29.51
N THR A 449 -42.36 30.35 -28.77
CA THR A 449 -41.08 29.98 -28.13
C THR A 449 -41.25 29.88 -26.62
N LEU A 450 -41.02 28.70 -26.08
CA LEU A 450 -40.92 28.41 -24.65
C LEU A 450 -39.46 28.58 -24.21
N ILE A 451 -39.23 29.60 -23.37
CA ILE A 451 -37.93 29.93 -22.80
C ILE A 451 -37.91 29.50 -21.34
N LEU A 452 -37.07 28.52 -21.02
CA LEU A 452 -36.94 27.93 -19.69
C LEU A 452 -35.63 28.39 -19.04
N ASP A 453 -35.65 28.82 -17.79
CA ASP A 453 -34.41 29.07 -17.08
C ASP A 453 -33.68 27.73 -16.86
N ASN A 454 -32.35 27.71 -17.07
CA ASN A 454 -31.51 26.52 -16.86
C ASN A 454 -31.05 26.33 -15.40
N TYR A 455 -31.69 27.08 -14.50
CA TYR A 455 -31.29 27.22 -13.11
C TYR A 455 -32.49 27.44 -12.20
N LEU A 456 -32.31 27.09 -10.93
CA LEU A 456 -33.23 27.39 -9.84
C LEU A 456 -32.53 28.27 -8.82
N LEU A 457 -33.29 29.15 -8.18
CA LEU A 457 -32.81 30.02 -7.12
C LEU A 457 -33.58 29.77 -5.81
N THR A 458 -32.89 29.85 -4.69
CA THR A 458 -33.51 29.92 -3.36
C THR A 458 -32.70 30.81 -2.44
N ALA A 459 -33.35 31.49 -1.50
CA ALA A 459 -32.65 32.28 -0.49
C ALA A 459 -31.77 31.39 0.40
N LEU A 460 -30.63 31.94 0.87
CA LEU A 460 -29.66 31.24 1.70
C LEU A 460 -30.28 30.69 3.00
N GLU A 461 -31.25 31.42 3.57
CA GLU A 461 -32.03 31.01 4.75
C GLU A 461 -32.75 29.66 4.60
N ASN A 462 -33.08 29.25 3.37
CA ASN A 462 -33.84 28.03 3.12
C ASN A 462 -32.97 26.76 3.14
N LYS A 463 -31.64 26.94 3.02
CA LYS A 463 -30.59 25.91 2.97
C LYS A 463 -30.74 24.93 1.82
N PHE A 464 -29.64 24.47 1.23
CA PHE A 464 -29.71 23.44 0.19
C PHE A 464 -29.95 22.04 0.80
N ARG A 465 -31.02 21.37 0.35
CA ARG A 465 -31.51 20.05 0.78
C ARG A 465 -32.15 19.32 -0.40
N GLY A 466 -31.39 19.17 -1.48
CA GLY A 466 -31.84 18.49 -2.69
C GLY A 466 -32.97 19.25 -3.40
N GLN A 467 -32.85 20.56 -3.52
CA GLN A 467 -33.76 21.34 -4.34
C GLN A 467 -33.56 20.96 -5.81
N GLU A 468 -34.67 20.69 -6.49
CA GLU A 468 -34.70 20.32 -7.90
C GLU A 468 -35.95 20.90 -8.55
N VAL A 469 -35.87 21.19 -9.84
CA VAL A 469 -37.02 21.56 -10.66
C VAL A 469 -37.17 20.55 -11.79
N GLU A 470 -38.28 19.83 -11.79
CA GLU A 470 -38.68 18.93 -12.86
C GLU A 470 -39.80 19.56 -13.67
N ILE A 471 -39.59 19.65 -14.98
CA ILE A 471 -40.51 20.28 -15.91
C ILE A 471 -41.09 19.18 -16.77
N TYR A 472 -42.41 19.04 -16.78
CA TYR A 472 -43.10 18.12 -17.66
C TYR A 472 -43.87 18.92 -18.70
N LEU A 473 -43.47 18.82 -19.96
CA LEU A 473 -44.15 19.47 -21.07
C LEU A 473 -45.09 18.45 -21.73
N TYR A 474 -46.38 18.64 -21.52
CA TYR A 474 -47.42 17.78 -22.08
C TYR A 474 -47.90 18.33 -23.42
N LEU A 475 -47.75 17.53 -24.47
CA LEU A 475 -48.07 17.90 -25.84
C LEU A 475 -49.18 17.00 -26.43
N PRO A 476 -50.21 17.57 -27.09
CA PRO A 476 -51.23 16.79 -27.76
C PRO A 476 -50.73 16.11 -29.02
N LYS A 477 -51.48 15.10 -29.48
CA LYS A 477 -51.20 14.41 -30.73
C LYS A 477 -51.23 15.40 -31.91
N GLY A 478 -50.22 15.31 -32.77
CA GLY A 478 -50.06 16.15 -33.95
C GLY A 478 -49.27 17.44 -33.71
N THR A 479 -48.96 17.79 -32.46
CA THR A 479 -48.12 18.95 -32.16
C THR A 479 -46.72 18.77 -32.74
N VAL A 480 -46.23 19.81 -33.40
CA VAL A 480 -44.86 19.89 -33.91
C VAL A 480 -44.05 20.77 -32.96
N PHE A 481 -42.88 20.31 -32.53
CA PHE A 481 -41.99 21.08 -31.68
C PHE A 481 -40.54 20.99 -32.16
N GLN A 482 -39.72 21.97 -31.80
CA GLN A 482 -38.32 22.05 -32.15
C GLN A 482 -37.51 22.29 -30.87
N THR A 483 -36.46 21.50 -30.68
CA THR A 483 -35.54 21.66 -29.54
C THR A 483 -34.27 22.39 -30.01
N GLU A 484 -33.73 23.28 -29.17
CA GLU A 484 -32.40 23.87 -29.41
C GLU A 484 -31.28 23.01 -28.78
N GLU A 485 -30.01 23.21 -29.17
CA GLU A 485 -28.84 22.54 -28.57
C GLU A 485 -28.82 22.60 -27.03
N SER A 486 -29.34 23.68 -26.45
CA SER A 486 -29.43 23.87 -25.00
C SER A 486 -30.36 22.86 -24.31
N TYR A 487 -31.35 22.32 -25.01
CA TYR A 487 -32.35 21.37 -24.48
C TYR A 487 -31.72 20.02 -24.10
N GLY A 488 -30.86 19.47 -24.95
CA GLY A 488 -30.29 18.13 -24.76
C GLY A 488 -29.51 17.96 -23.45
N ASN A 489 -29.01 19.06 -22.87
CA ASN A 489 -28.30 19.02 -21.58
C ASN A 489 -29.22 18.84 -20.36
N TYR A 490 -30.53 19.05 -20.53
CA TYR A 490 -31.53 19.02 -19.46
C TYR A 490 -32.65 18.01 -19.71
N ASP A 491 -32.68 17.38 -20.88
CA ASP A 491 -33.67 16.38 -21.23
C ASP A 491 -33.48 15.09 -20.40
N ARG A 492 -34.60 14.58 -19.88
CA ARG A 492 -34.73 13.31 -19.17
C ARG A 492 -35.88 12.48 -19.70
N SER A 493 -36.37 12.82 -20.90
CA SER A 493 -37.44 12.07 -21.53
C SER A 493 -37.04 10.63 -21.78
N ASP A 494 -38.04 9.75 -21.76
CA ASP A 494 -37.85 8.35 -22.06
C ASP A 494 -37.31 8.20 -23.49
N TYR A 495 -36.15 7.57 -23.65
CA TYR A 495 -35.56 7.34 -24.97
C TYR A 495 -36.49 6.50 -25.85
N ASP A 496 -37.28 5.59 -25.28
CA ASP A 496 -38.24 4.76 -26.04
C ASP A 496 -39.39 5.60 -26.62
N PHE A 497 -39.62 6.80 -26.07
CA PHE A 497 -40.60 7.76 -26.57
C PHE A 497 -40.09 8.54 -27.78
N PHE A 498 -38.78 8.63 -28.00
CA PHE A 498 -38.16 9.24 -29.17
C PHE A 498 -37.75 8.15 -30.18
N ASP A 499 -37.76 8.47 -31.47
CA ASP A 499 -37.32 7.53 -32.52
C ASP A 499 -35.78 7.42 -32.53
N GLU A 500 -35.22 6.24 -32.80
CA GLU A 500 -33.82 5.83 -32.51
C GLU A 500 -32.71 6.61 -33.27
N ASN A 501 -33.05 7.61 -34.10
CA ASN A 501 -32.16 8.22 -35.10
C ASN A 501 -31.71 9.66 -34.76
N GLU A 502 -31.59 10.03 -33.48
CA GLU A 502 -31.30 11.41 -33.05
C GLU A 502 -29.81 11.78 -33.01
N PHE A 503 -28.90 10.82 -33.17
CA PHE A 503 -27.46 11.08 -33.03
C PHE A 503 -26.99 12.03 -34.15
N ASP A 504 -26.68 13.28 -33.77
CA ASP A 504 -25.97 14.32 -34.55
C ASP A 504 -26.82 15.37 -35.32
N THR A 505 -28.16 15.38 -35.16
CA THR A 505 -29.00 16.41 -35.81
C THR A 505 -29.05 17.72 -35.01
N LYS A 506 -28.60 18.83 -35.61
CA LYS A 506 -28.71 20.17 -34.99
C LYS A 506 -30.14 20.71 -35.06
N ASN A 507 -30.69 21.04 -33.89
CA ASN A 507 -32.04 21.58 -33.70
C ASN A 507 -33.15 20.72 -34.33
N PRO A 508 -33.31 19.47 -33.85
CA PRO A 508 -34.27 18.53 -34.42
C PRO A 508 -35.71 19.03 -34.23
N VAL A 509 -36.54 18.68 -35.22
CA VAL A 509 -37.97 19.01 -35.29
C VAL A 509 -38.75 17.73 -35.18
N TYR A 510 -39.62 17.70 -34.19
CA TYR A 510 -40.37 16.54 -33.77
C TYR A 510 -41.86 16.71 -34.01
N ARG A 511 -42.55 15.59 -34.26
CA ARG A 511 -44.01 15.52 -34.26
C ARG A 511 -44.48 14.45 -33.27
N VAL A 512 -45.43 14.82 -32.42
CA VAL A 512 -46.05 13.90 -31.47
C VAL A 512 -47.04 13.00 -32.19
N GLU A 513 -46.78 11.69 -32.24
CA GLU A 513 -47.69 10.69 -32.79
C GLU A 513 -48.49 9.98 -31.67
N SER A 514 -49.10 8.83 -31.95
CA SER A 514 -49.94 8.09 -30.98
C SER A 514 -49.18 7.55 -29.77
N ASP A 515 -47.96 7.10 -30.02
CA ASP A 515 -47.17 6.24 -29.15
C ASP A 515 -45.75 6.79 -28.98
N LYS A 516 -45.15 7.34 -30.03
CA LYS A 516 -43.81 7.93 -30.03
C LYS A 516 -43.78 9.33 -30.62
N VAL A 517 -42.66 10.00 -30.43
CA VAL A 517 -42.30 11.26 -31.06
C VAL A 517 -41.38 10.96 -32.24
N ARG A 518 -41.81 11.36 -33.44
CA ARG A 518 -41.06 11.14 -34.67
C ARG A 518 -40.24 12.37 -35.04
N CYS A 519 -38.95 12.18 -35.32
CA CYS A 519 -38.12 13.23 -35.89
C CYS A 519 -38.48 13.45 -37.37
N LEU A 520 -38.65 14.70 -37.78
CA LEU A 520 -38.99 15.10 -39.15
C LEU A 520 -37.76 15.48 -39.99
N ASN A 521 -36.62 15.77 -39.35
CA ASN A 521 -35.42 16.29 -40.00
C ASN A 521 -34.11 15.59 -39.55
N CYS A 522 -34.21 14.43 -38.89
CA CYS A 522 -33.04 13.63 -38.54
C CYS A 522 -32.60 12.77 -39.73
N SER A 523 -31.29 12.61 -39.92
CA SER A 523 -30.72 11.74 -40.96
C SER A 523 -30.58 10.30 -40.47
N ASP A 524 -30.99 9.33 -41.29
CA ASP A 524 -31.09 7.92 -40.91
C ASP A 524 -29.78 7.10 -40.95
N GLU A 525 -28.60 7.69 -41.21
CA GLU A 525 -27.44 6.87 -41.60
C GLU A 525 -26.23 6.95 -40.65
N GLU A 526 -26.03 5.86 -39.90
CA GLU A 526 -24.71 5.46 -39.42
C GLU A 526 -23.75 5.34 -40.62
N ILE A 527 -22.79 6.25 -40.74
CA ILE A 527 -21.74 6.17 -41.75
C ILE A 527 -20.87 4.95 -41.43
N ASN A 528 -21.05 3.88 -42.21
CA ASN A 528 -20.34 2.61 -42.05
C ASN A 528 -18.86 2.74 -42.51
N ASP A 529 -17.93 2.86 -41.57
CA ASP A 529 -16.48 3.07 -41.81
C ASP A 529 -15.81 2.02 -42.73
N ASN A 530 -16.45 0.86 -42.89
CA ASN A 530 -16.00 -0.24 -43.76
C ASN A 530 -16.04 0.09 -45.26
N MET A 531 -16.70 1.17 -45.67
CA MET A 531 -16.90 1.56 -47.07
C MET A 531 -16.14 2.83 -47.46
N SER A 532 -14.93 3.01 -46.90
CA SER A 532 -14.02 4.11 -47.23
C SER A 532 -12.86 3.68 -48.14
N LEU A 533 -12.51 4.54 -49.09
CA LEU A 533 -11.41 4.37 -50.03
C LEU A 533 -10.35 5.42 -49.70
N LYS A 534 -9.20 4.98 -49.18
CA LYS A 534 -8.07 5.83 -48.81
C LYS A 534 -7.02 5.79 -49.92
N ILE A 535 -6.67 6.96 -50.44
CA ILE A 535 -5.65 7.14 -51.46
C ILE A 535 -4.61 8.11 -50.89
N ASN A 536 -3.35 7.65 -50.81
CA ASN A 536 -2.23 8.48 -50.38
C ASN A 536 -1.32 8.74 -51.57
N VAL A 537 -1.01 10.02 -51.82
CA VAL A 537 -0.07 10.45 -52.86
C VAL A 537 0.83 11.53 -52.27
N GLY A 538 2.09 11.19 -51.98
CA GLY A 538 3.04 12.09 -51.34
C GLY A 538 2.54 12.60 -49.99
N ASP A 539 2.54 13.92 -49.80
CA ASP A 539 2.10 14.58 -48.57
C ASP A 539 0.59 14.86 -48.53
N THR A 540 -0.18 14.23 -49.43
CA THR A 540 -1.65 14.36 -49.50
C THR A 540 -2.32 13.01 -49.30
N SER A 541 -3.25 12.93 -48.35
CA SER A 541 -4.12 11.76 -48.15
C SER A 541 -5.57 12.15 -48.44
N ALA A 542 -6.26 11.38 -49.29
CA ALA A 542 -7.68 11.54 -49.54
C ALA A 542 -8.45 10.30 -49.06
N SER A 543 -9.49 10.51 -48.25
CA SER A 543 -10.43 9.47 -47.82
C SER A 543 -11.81 9.77 -48.42
N ILE A 544 -12.33 8.83 -49.19
CA ILE A 544 -13.65 8.94 -49.84
C ILE A 544 -14.57 7.90 -49.20
N TYR A 545 -15.75 8.31 -48.76
CA TYR A 545 -16.74 7.47 -48.11
C TYR A 545 -17.93 7.27 -49.04
N TYR A 546 -18.38 6.02 -49.19
CA TYR A 546 -19.53 5.65 -50.00
C TYR A 546 -20.65 5.05 -49.14
N ASP A 547 -21.90 5.25 -49.55
CA ASP A 547 -23.06 4.55 -49.00
C ASP A 547 -23.12 3.10 -49.50
N GLU A 548 -24.03 2.28 -48.94
CA GLU A 548 -24.22 0.88 -49.33
C GLU A 548 -24.57 0.68 -50.83
N ASN A 549 -25.06 1.74 -51.48
CA ASN A 549 -25.45 1.77 -52.89
C ASN A 549 -24.29 2.22 -53.83
N GLY A 550 -23.13 2.60 -53.28
CA GLY A 550 -21.97 3.08 -54.03
C GLY A 550 -22.05 4.57 -54.44
N VAL A 551 -22.87 5.37 -53.77
CA VAL A 551 -22.94 6.83 -53.90
C VAL A 551 -21.93 7.47 -52.95
N LEU A 552 -21.18 8.46 -53.43
CA LEU A 552 -20.18 9.17 -52.64
C LEU A 552 -20.87 10.11 -51.64
N VAL A 553 -20.62 9.91 -50.34
CA VAL A 553 -21.27 10.65 -49.24
C VAL A 553 -20.36 11.75 -48.69
N LYS A 554 -19.07 11.44 -48.53
CA LYS A 554 -18.09 12.35 -47.92
C LYS A 554 -16.71 12.19 -48.55
N LYS A 555 -16.02 13.31 -48.78
CA LYS A 555 -14.61 13.37 -49.20
C LYS A 555 -13.82 14.17 -48.18
N VAL A 556 -12.73 13.59 -47.68
CA VAL A 556 -11.79 14.23 -46.76
C VAL A 556 -10.42 14.26 -47.42
N ILE A 557 -9.85 15.45 -47.59
CA ILE A 557 -8.49 15.63 -48.10
C ILE A 557 -7.65 16.22 -46.98
N ASN A 558 -6.60 15.52 -46.57
CA ASN A 558 -5.56 16.05 -45.71
C ASN A 558 -4.33 16.35 -46.56
N THR A 559 -3.81 17.57 -46.44
CA THR A 559 -2.53 17.97 -47.06
C THR A 559 -1.57 18.36 -45.94
N GLU A 560 -0.38 17.80 -45.94
CA GLU A 560 0.66 18.10 -44.97
C GLU A 560 1.72 18.99 -45.63
N GLU A 561 1.82 20.25 -45.22
CA GLU A 561 2.90 21.15 -45.65
C GLU A 561 3.63 21.67 -44.40
N ASN A 562 4.96 21.51 -44.38
CA ASN A 562 5.84 21.98 -43.29
C ASN A 562 5.39 21.55 -41.87
N GLY A 563 4.86 20.34 -41.72
CA GLY A 563 4.42 19.79 -40.43
C GLY A 563 3.06 20.31 -39.94
N VAL A 564 2.31 21.03 -40.78
CA VAL A 564 0.94 21.46 -40.51
C VAL A 564 -0.02 20.69 -41.41
N VAL A 565 -0.92 19.92 -40.81
CA VAL A 565 -1.96 19.16 -41.52
C VAL A 565 -3.19 20.04 -41.73
N THR A 566 -3.54 20.27 -42.99
CA THR A 566 -4.76 21.00 -43.37
C THR A 566 -5.81 20.00 -43.87
N THR A 567 -6.97 19.95 -43.22
CA THR A 567 -8.09 19.06 -43.59
C THR A 567 -9.20 19.85 -44.29
N LYS A 568 -9.61 19.38 -45.47
CA LYS A 568 -10.81 19.86 -46.19
C LYS A 568 -11.84 18.73 -46.27
N GLU A 569 -13.05 18.99 -45.79
CA GLU A 569 -14.19 18.07 -45.89
C GLU A 569 -15.24 18.61 -46.86
N GLU A 570 -15.77 17.73 -47.71
CA GLU A 570 -16.82 18.03 -48.67
C GLU A 570 -17.87 16.92 -48.66
N TYR A 571 -19.15 17.28 -48.54
CA TYR A 571 -20.29 16.36 -48.53
C TYR A 571 -21.03 16.49 -49.87
N ILE A 572 -21.21 15.39 -50.60
CA ILE A 572 -21.85 15.39 -51.92
C ILE A 572 -23.22 14.68 -51.79
N ILE A 573 -24.28 15.37 -52.22
CA ILE A 573 -25.66 14.92 -52.05
C ILE A 573 -26.14 14.08 -53.27
N GLU A 574 -25.45 14.14 -54.41
CA GLU A 574 -25.70 13.29 -55.58
C GLU A 574 -24.41 12.96 -56.36
N ALA A 575 -24.07 11.67 -56.48
CA ALA A 575 -22.91 11.23 -57.27
C ALA A 575 -23.23 11.09 -58.78
N SER A 576 -22.29 11.52 -59.63
CA SER A 576 -22.39 11.43 -61.10
C SER A 576 -22.31 9.98 -61.61
N LYS A 577 -22.80 9.71 -62.82
CA LYS A 577 -22.76 8.36 -63.42
C LYS A 577 -21.34 7.81 -63.58
N GLU A 578 -20.36 8.67 -63.87
CA GLU A 578 -18.96 8.30 -64.07
C GLU A 578 -18.31 7.81 -62.77
N GLU A 579 -18.64 8.43 -61.62
CA GLU A 579 -18.11 8.02 -60.31
C GLU A 579 -18.64 6.64 -59.87
N LYS A 580 -19.87 6.31 -60.25
CA LYS A 580 -20.48 4.99 -60.00
C LYS A 580 -19.83 3.87 -60.83
N GLU A 581 -19.34 4.18 -62.03
CA GLU A 581 -18.62 3.20 -62.87
C GLU A 581 -17.20 2.93 -62.36
N ILE A 582 -16.47 3.97 -61.94
CA ILE A 582 -15.13 3.83 -61.35
C ILE A 582 -15.15 2.93 -60.11
N TYR A 583 -16.17 3.07 -59.24
CA TYR A 583 -16.34 2.20 -58.07
C TYR A 583 -16.56 0.73 -58.44
N LYS A 584 -17.40 0.45 -59.45
CA LYS A 584 -17.61 -0.94 -59.92
C LYS A 584 -16.33 -1.57 -60.45
N GLU A 585 -15.50 -0.80 -61.15
CA GLU A 585 -14.22 -1.28 -61.68
C GLU A 585 -13.19 -1.58 -60.57
N ILE A 586 -13.14 -0.75 -59.52
CA ILE A 586 -12.24 -0.96 -58.39
C ILE A 586 -12.70 -2.15 -57.53
N LYS A 587 -14.00 -2.29 -57.27
CA LYS A 587 -14.57 -3.45 -56.53
C LYS A 587 -14.32 -4.76 -57.27
N SER A 588 -14.38 -4.75 -58.60
CA SER A 588 -14.03 -5.90 -59.45
C SER A 588 -12.56 -6.31 -59.33
N LYS A 589 -11.64 -5.36 -59.16
CA LYS A 589 -10.20 -5.66 -59.05
C LYS A 589 -9.77 -6.07 -57.64
N LYS A 590 -10.53 -5.72 -56.59
CA LYS A 590 -10.23 -6.07 -55.20
C LYS A 590 -10.68 -7.49 -54.79
N ASN A 591 -11.57 -8.10 -55.58
CA ASN A 591 -12.08 -9.47 -55.40
C ASN A 591 -11.37 -10.51 -56.31
N LYS A 592 -10.25 -10.14 -56.94
CA LYS A 592 -9.28 -11.04 -57.58
C LYS A 592 -7.96 -10.91 -56.85
#